data_AF-A0AAD9GT45-F1
#
_entry.id   AF-A0AAD9GT45-F1
#
_cell.length_a   1.000
_cell.length_b   1.000
_cell.length_c   1.000
_cell.angle_alpha   90.00
_cell.angle_beta   90.00
_cell.angle_gamma   90.00
#
_symmetry.space_group_name_H-M   'P 1'
#
loop_
_entity.id
_entity.type
_entity.pdbx_description
1 polymer ?
#
loop_
_entity_poly.entity_id
_entity_poly.type
_entity_poly.pdbx_seq_one_letter_code
_entity_poly.pdbx_strand_id
1 'polypeptide(L)'
;MTNPCHSRSTDAFCAWQEHNWIRAEARRRFEENRTLTNPAAIEEAVRQGHNQVDVALHYKICYPRPEYVDPGTMGGESEFHRRSSRANTKLGRLHKSKVQSQFRPGGR
;
A
#
# COMPACT_ATOMS: atom_id res chain seq x y z
N MET A 1 -3.70 -1.70 5.48
CA MET A 1 -5.00 -1.99 4.85
C MET A 1 -4.71 -2.75 3.56
N THR A 2 -4.92 -4.07 3.56
CA THR A 2 -4.55 -4.97 2.45
C THR A 2 -5.77 -5.22 1.56
N ASN A 3 -5.62 -5.00 0.25
CA ASN A 3 -6.65 -5.30 -0.76
C ASN A 3 -7.04 -6.79 -0.72
N PRO A 4 -8.31 -7.14 -0.44
CA PRO A 4 -8.73 -8.54 -0.35
C PRO A 4 -8.83 -9.23 -1.74
N CYS A 5 -8.87 -8.49 -2.85
CA CYS A 5 -9.17 -9.03 -4.19
C CYS A 5 -7.92 -9.46 -5.01
N HIS A 6 -6.83 -9.93 -4.38
CA HIS A 6 -5.64 -10.40 -5.12
C HIS A 6 -5.67 -11.89 -5.52
N SER A 7 -6.73 -12.64 -5.22
CA SER A 7 -6.87 -14.05 -5.60
C SER A 7 -7.89 -14.23 -6.73
N ARG A 8 -7.38 -14.61 -7.89
CA ARG A 8 -8.06 -14.79 -9.19
C ARG A 8 -9.06 -15.97 -9.18
N SER A 9 -10.15 -15.88 -8.43
CA SER A 9 -11.21 -16.91 -8.42
C SER A 9 -12.61 -16.30 -8.24
N THR A 10 -13.46 -16.44 -9.27
CA THR A 10 -14.87 -16.04 -9.39
C THR A 10 -15.16 -14.53 -9.45
N ASP A 11 -15.22 -14.00 -10.68
CA ASP A 11 -15.40 -12.57 -10.99
C ASP A 11 -16.64 -11.93 -10.36
N ALA A 12 -17.73 -12.69 -10.17
CA ALA A 12 -18.97 -12.16 -9.60
C ALA A 12 -18.89 -11.89 -8.08
N PHE A 13 -18.14 -12.68 -7.32
CA PHE A 13 -18.02 -12.52 -5.87
C PHE A 13 -17.11 -11.32 -5.53
N CYS A 14 -16.02 -11.11 -6.29
CA CYS A 14 -15.20 -9.89 -6.12
C CYS A 14 -15.99 -8.63 -6.50
N ALA A 15 -16.78 -8.64 -7.59
CA ALA A 15 -17.56 -7.48 -8.00
C ALA A 15 -18.62 -7.06 -6.97
N TRP A 16 -19.32 -8.03 -6.35
CA TRP A 16 -20.27 -7.73 -5.26
C TRP A 16 -19.56 -7.15 -4.03
N GLN A 17 -18.40 -7.70 -3.67
CA GLN A 17 -17.61 -7.25 -2.53
C GLN A 17 -17.06 -5.83 -2.75
N GLU A 18 -16.55 -5.54 -3.95
CA GLU A 18 -16.09 -4.21 -4.37
C GLU A 18 -17.23 -3.20 -4.32
N HIS A 19 -18.39 -3.55 -4.87
CA HIS A 19 -19.54 -2.66 -4.88
C HIS A 19 -20.04 -2.32 -3.47
N ASN A 20 -20.11 -3.31 -2.58
CA ASN A 20 -20.44 -3.08 -1.18
C ASN A 20 -19.39 -2.23 -0.49
N TRP A 21 -18.10 -2.47 -0.77
CA TRP A 21 -17.01 -1.67 -0.23
C TRP A 21 -17.12 -0.21 -0.68
N ILE A 22 -17.38 0.06 -1.97
CA ILE A 22 -17.57 1.42 -2.50
C ILE A 22 -18.71 2.13 -1.77
N ARG A 23 -19.85 1.47 -1.61
CA ARG A 23 -21.02 2.04 -0.91
C ARG A 23 -20.73 2.31 0.56
N ALA A 24 -20.08 1.36 1.25
CA ALA A 24 -19.73 1.49 2.65
C ALA A 24 -18.72 2.62 2.87
N GLU A 25 -17.70 2.70 2.02
CA GLU A 25 -16.68 3.75 2.08
C GLU A 25 -17.28 5.13 1.79
N ALA A 26 -18.11 5.26 0.76
CA ALA A 26 -18.82 6.52 0.48
C ALA A 26 -19.65 6.96 1.69
N ARG A 27 -20.46 6.05 2.26
CA ARG A 27 -21.27 6.33 3.45
C ARG A 27 -20.41 6.78 4.64
N ARG A 28 -19.31 6.05 4.92
CA ARG A 28 -18.37 6.39 6.00
C ARG A 28 -17.83 7.81 5.84
N ARG A 29 -17.42 8.20 4.62
CA ARG A 29 -16.90 9.55 4.35
C ARG A 29 -17.94 10.64 4.56
N PHE A 30 -19.19 10.42 4.17
CA PHE A 30 -20.27 11.37 4.44
C PHE A 30 -20.60 11.46 5.94
N GLU A 31 -20.58 10.33 6.65
CA GLU A 31 -20.82 10.30 8.10
C GLU A 31 -19.68 11.00 8.87
N GLU A 32 -18.42 10.85 8.45
CA GLU A 32 -17.27 11.54 9.04
C GLU A 32 -17.36 13.07 8.89
N ASN A 33 -17.96 13.56 7.80
CA ASN A 33 -18.17 14.98 7.55
C ASN A 33 -19.55 15.48 8.00
N ARG A 34 -20.32 14.67 8.74
CA ARG A 34 -21.70 15.01 9.13
C ARG A 34 -21.82 16.31 9.92
N THR A 35 -20.81 16.66 10.71
CA THR A 35 -20.81 17.86 11.57
C THR A 35 -20.18 19.06 10.87
N LEU A 36 -19.80 18.95 9.60
CA LEU A 36 -19.18 20.04 8.85
C LEU A 36 -20.25 21.10 8.52
N THR A 37 -20.09 22.30 9.08
CA THR A 37 -21.05 23.40 8.91
C THR A 37 -20.51 24.57 8.11
N ASN A 38 -19.18 24.69 8.02
CA ASN A 38 -18.52 25.77 7.27
C ASN A 38 -18.69 25.54 5.76
N PRO A 39 -19.36 26.47 5.02
CA PRO A 39 -19.59 26.31 3.59
C PRO A 39 -18.32 26.06 2.77
N ALA A 40 -17.24 26.80 3.03
CA ALA A 40 -15.98 26.64 2.31
C ALA A 40 -15.35 25.26 2.55
N ALA A 41 -15.48 24.72 3.76
CA ALA A 41 -15.00 23.39 4.07
C ALA A 41 -15.86 22.30 3.40
N ILE A 42 -17.17 22.53 3.24
CA ILE A 42 -18.08 21.61 2.54
C ILE A 42 -17.70 21.55 1.06
N GLU A 43 -17.50 22.71 0.43
CA GLU A 43 -17.07 22.79 -0.98
C GLU A 43 -15.76 22.06 -1.20
N GLU A 44 -14.78 22.26 -0.32
CA GLU A 44 -13.51 21.58 -0.38
C GLU A 44 -13.66 20.06 -0.19
N ALA A 45 -14.48 19.61 0.75
CA ALA A 45 -14.75 18.18 0.95
C ALA A 45 -15.40 17.53 -0.28
N VAL A 46 -16.34 18.22 -0.93
CA VAL A 46 -16.97 17.78 -2.18
C VAL A 46 -15.95 17.71 -3.31
N ARG A 47 -15.11 18.74 -3.45
CA ARG A 47 -14.02 18.79 -4.44
C ARG A 47 -13.05 17.63 -4.27
N GLN A 48 -12.65 17.33 -3.04
CA GLN A 48 -11.78 16.19 -2.72
C GLN A 48 -12.45 14.86 -3.06
N GLY A 49 -13.76 14.73 -2.81
CA GLY A 49 -14.55 13.57 -3.23
C GLY A 49 -14.51 13.35 -4.75
N HIS A 50 -14.69 14.42 -5.54
CA HIS A 50 -14.57 14.34 -7.00
C HIS A 50 -13.16 13.92 -7.46
N ASN A 51 -12.11 14.53 -6.90
CA ASN A 51 -10.73 14.16 -7.21
C ASN A 51 -10.48 12.67 -6.94
N GLN A 52 -11.01 12.12 -5.85
CA GLN A 52 -10.87 10.71 -5.51
C GLN A 52 -11.54 9.80 -6.55
N VAL A 53 -12.71 10.18 -7.05
CA VAL A 53 -13.41 9.46 -8.13
C VAL A 53 -12.59 9.49 -9.42
N ASP A 54 -12.02 10.64 -9.77
CA ASP A 54 -11.18 10.78 -10.97
C ASP A 54 -9.93 9.90 -10.89
N VAL A 55 -9.26 9.86 -9.74
CA VAL A 55 -8.12 8.97 -9.48
C VAL A 55 -8.55 7.50 -9.61
N ALA A 56 -9.68 7.11 -9.02
CA ALA A 56 -10.19 5.76 -9.10
C ALA A 56 -10.47 5.33 -10.56
N LEU A 57 -11.09 6.21 -11.35
CA LEU A 57 -11.37 6.00 -12.76
C LEU A 57 -10.11 5.96 -13.62
N HIS A 58 -9.11 6.77 -13.30
CA HIS A 58 -7.84 6.82 -14.02
C HIS A 58 -7.04 5.52 -13.86
N TYR A 59 -6.98 4.98 -12.63
CA TYR A 59 -6.18 3.78 -12.33
C TYR A 59 -6.96 2.47 -12.31
N LYS A 60 -8.28 2.52 -12.53
CA LYS A 60 -9.16 1.34 -12.52
C LYS A 60 -9.11 0.58 -11.19
N ILE A 61 -9.04 1.32 -10.09
CA ILE A 61 -9.04 0.78 -8.73
C ILE A 61 -10.00 1.60 -7.87
N CYS A 62 -10.83 0.95 -7.09
CA CYS A 62 -11.78 1.61 -6.19
C CYS A 62 -11.19 1.93 -4.81
N TYR A 63 -10.07 1.29 -4.45
CA TYR A 63 -9.44 1.42 -3.14
C TYR A 63 -8.48 2.62 -3.05
N PRO A 64 -8.28 3.20 -1.85
CA PRO A 64 -7.30 4.26 -1.65
C PRO A 64 -5.91 3.74 -1.99
N ARG A 65 -5.14 4.53 -2.72
CA ARG A 65 -3.75 4.17 -3.01
C ARG A 65 -2.87 4.44 -1.80
N PRO A 66 -1.94 3.53 -1.46
CA PRO A 66 -0.85 3.87 -0.56
C PRO A 66 -0.09 5.08 -1.12
N GLU A 67 0.11 6.10 -0.30
CA GLU A 67 1.01 7.19 -0.63
C GLU A 67 2.44 6.64 -0.61
N TYR A 68 3.05 6.50 -1.78
CA TYR A 68 4.47 6.17 -1.85
C TYR A 68 5.26 7.44 -1.58
N VAL A 69 5.74 7.56 -0.35
CA VAL A 69 6.66 8.61 0.00
C VAL A 69 8.06 8.09 -0.27
N ASP A 70 8.81 8.78 -1.13
CA ASP A 70 10.22 8.44 -1.35
C ASP A 70 10.94 8.45 0.00
N PRO A 71 11.66 7.38 0.38
CA PRO A 71 12.31 7.26 1.68
C PRO A 71 13.31 8.39 1.99
N GLY A 72 13.70 9.19 0.99
CA GLY A 72 14.57 10.36 1.16
C GLY A 72 13.85 11.70 1.31
N THR A 73 12.53 11.76 1.09
CA THR A 73 11.76 13.02 1.06
C THR A 73 11.14 13.36 2.43
N MET A 74 10.90 12.35 3.28
CA MET A 74 10.56 12.56 4.70
C MET A 74 11.83 12.48 5.53
N GLY A 75 12.55 13.60 5.66
CA GLY A 75 13.63 13.73 6.64
C GLY A 75 13.04 13.68 8.06
N GLY A 76 12.90 12.48 8.65
CA GLY A 76 12.12 12.36 9.89
C GLY A 76 12.33 11.14 10.78
N GLU A 77 13.21 10.20 10.42
CA GLU A 77 13.66 9.16 11.36
C GLU A 77 15.18 9.14 11.38
N SER A 78 15.77 9.85 12.35
CA SER A 78 17.21 9.80 12.66
C SER A 78 17.69 8.39 13.00
N GLU A 79 16.79 7.41 13.10
CA GLU A 79 17.06 6.01 13.42
C GLU A 79 16.99 5.05 12.23
N PHE A 80 16.92 5.55 10.98
CA PHE A 80 17.24 4.71 9.81
C PHE A 80 18.75 4.48 9.68
N HIS A 81 19.38 4.03 10.75
CA HIS A 81 20.75 3.53 10.70
C HIS A 81 20.72 2.15 10.07
N ARG A 82 21.41 1.99 8.94
CA ARG A 82 21.68 0.68 8.33
C ARG A 82 22.34 -0.22 9.39
N ARG A 83 21.56 -1.08 10.08
CA ARG A 83 22.04 -2.03 11.12
C ARG A 83 22.92 -3.17 10.57
N SER A 84 23.49 -3.01 9.39
CA SER A 84 24.52 -3.92 8.88
C SER A 84 25.89 -3.49 9.41
N SER A 85 26.32 -4.06 10.53
CA SER A 85 27.73 -4.00 10.90
C SER A 85 28.56 -4.80 9.88
N ARG A 86 29.85 -4.46 9.70
CA ARG A 86 30.76 -5.24 8.84
C ARG A 86 30.81 -6.72 9.26
N ALA A 87 30.60 -7.01 10.56
CA ALA A 87 30.51 -8.36 11.09
C ALA A 87 29.27 -9.12 10.55
N ASN A 88 28.09 -8.48 10.54
CA ASN A 88 26.85 -9.07 10.01
C ASN A 88 26.96 -9.35 8.50
N THR A 89 27.60 -8.46 7.74
CA THR A 89 27.84 -8.67 6.30
C THR A 89 28.80 -9.85 6.05
N LYS A 90 29.83 -10.01 6.90
CA LYS A 90 30.78 -11.14 6.80
C LYS A 90 30.12 -12.48 7.15
N LEU A 91 29.32 -12.53 8.22
CA LEU A 91 28.55 -13.71 8.59
C LEU A 91 27.55 -14.10 7.49
N GLY A 92 26.81 -13.12 6.94
CA GLY A 92 25.89 -13.37 5.82
C GLY A 92 26.60 -13.88 4.56
N ARG A 93 27.79 -13.36 4.26
CA ARG A 93 28.62 -13.84 3.13
C ARG A 93 29.09 -15.29 3.35
N LEU A 94 29.55 -15.64 4.55
CA LEU A 94 29.99 -17.00 4.90
C LEU A 94 28.83 -18.01 4.87
N HIS A 95 27.64 -17.60 5.32
CA HIS A 95 26.45 -18.42 5.26
C HIS A 95 26.06 -18.70 3.80
N LYS A 96 26.02 -17.66 2.95
CA LYS A 96 25.76 -17.82 1.52
C LYS A 96 26.79 -18.72 0.82
N SER A 97 28.08 -18.60 1.14
CA SER A 97 29.11 -19.43 0.52
C SER A 97 28.99 -20.91 0.93
N LYS A 98 28.64 -21.19 2.19
CA LYS A 98 28.39 -22.57 2.65
C LYS A 98 27.21 -23.20 1.91
N VAL A 99 26.07 -22.50 1.84
CA VAL A 99 24.90 -22.97 1.11
C VAL A 99 25.23 -23.19 -0.37
N GLN A 100 25.91 -22.26 -1.03
CA GLN A 100 26.29 -22.43 -2.44
C GLN A 100 27.24 -23.62 -2.68
N SER A 101 28.16 -23.91 -1.75
CA SER A 101 29.05 -25.08 -1.86
C SER A 101 28.31 -26.42 -1.79
N GLN A 102 27.18 -26.48 -1.07
CA GLN A 102 26.35 -27.68 -0.95
C GLN A 102 25.61 -28.04 -2.25
N PHE A 103 25.39 -27.06 -3.13
CA PHE A 103 24.67 -27.25 -4.40
C PHE A 103 25.60 -27.29 -5.62
N ARG A 104 26.92 -27.35 -5.44
CA ARG A 104 27.84 -27.54 -6.57
C ARG A 104 27.76 -28.99 -7.03
N PRO A 105 27.35 -29.27 -8.29
CA PRO A 105 27.40 -30.63 -8.81
C PRO A 105 28.88 -31.07 -8.86
N GLY A 106 29.18 -32.22 -8.27
CA GLY A 106 30.52 -32.81 -8.31
C GLY A 106 30.91 -33.09 -9.76
N GLY A 107 31.81 -32.28 -10.31
CA GLY A 107 32.39 -32.51 -11.62
C GLY A 107 33.30 -33.73 -11.59
N ARG A 108 33.02 -34.69 -12.47
CA ARG A 108 34.01 -35.66 -12.94
C ARG A 108 34.93 -35.00 -13.96
#